data_AF-A0A0B8MXY6-F1
#
_entry.id   AF-A0A0B8MXY6-F1
#
_cell.length_a   1.000
_cell.length_b   1.000
_cell.length_c   1.000
_cell.angle_alpha   90.00
_cell.angle_beta   90.00
_cell.angle_gamma   90.00
#
_symmetry.space_group_name_H-M   'P 1'
#
loop_
_entity.id
_entity.type
_entity.pdbx_description
1 polymer ?
#
loop_
_entity_poly.entity_id
_entity_poly.type
_entity_poly.pdbx_seq_one_letter_code
_entity_poly.pdbx_strand_id
1 'polypeptide(L)'
;MLQSFCPANATFAPREELIARSADFSLTPQAIPILENLLEQPGVQYSEDCLTLNVWTKPATNAYNGKYIVDLEDVIIVSANYRLNIFGFPGDPNIRNNLGLLDQRLAIEWVRDNIAAFGGDPDRITIFGQSAGGQSVDYYTYAWTSDPIVAGFIAESGNVYLPGAQADQTTSASRWHNVTATLGCGDATSNPNTVLSCMRSKDWQDIQDAIPVSTGIAGATGLFGPTIDNITVFSDYVTRSAAGNFIKRPLFLGSNNNEVGVFRPIFDAQNVTFTEAQWDYLNFVIFTCPSGYRAEASVSKNVPTWRYRYFGEFPNLRLTNSPDSGAWHGSEVPIIFNTDKDIENIVARTQEETAIADYLRKAWVAFATDPENGLTTYGFPQYNSLEATLLQLGYKNQTGPQTVLPSTYDTGCVLGTTLAELLLTLESLA
;
A
#
# COMPACT_ATOMS: atom_id res chain seq x y z
N MET A 1 6.76 -6.28 7.69
CA MET A 1 5.55 -5.59 7.20
C MET A 1 5.49 -4.19 7.80
N LEU A 2 5.13 -3.19 7.01
CA LEU A 2 5.01 -1.79 7.44
C LEU A 2 3.54 -1.48 7.79
N GLN A 3 3.24 -1.12 9.04
CA GLN A 3 1.91 -0.78 9.56
C GLN A 3 1.95 0.62 10.24
N SER A 4 0.83 1.21 10.67
CA SER A 4 0.85 2.49 11.40
C SER A 4 -0.17 2.56 12.54
N PHE A 5 0.27 3.15 13.67
CA PHE A 5 -0.55 3.63 14.79
C PHE A 5 -0.22 5.08 15.15
N CYS A 6 0.60 5.74 14.35
CA CYS A 6 0.85 7.16 14.52
C CYS A 6 -0.39 7.92 14.04
N PRO A 7 -0.71 9.09 14.63
CA PRO A 7 -1.89 9.86 14.27
C PRO A 7 -2.04 10.03 12.75
N ALA A 8 -3.04 9.37 12.18
CA ALA A 8 -3.32 9.38 10.75
C ALA A 8 -4.71 9.99 10.54
N ASN A 9 -4.80 11.03 9.71
CA ASN A 9 -6.07 11.62 9.32
C ASN A 9 -6.55 10.94 8.04
N ALA A 10 -6.92 9.67 8.14
CA ALA A 10 -7.78 9.07 7.13
C ALA A 10 -9.21 9.27 7.64
N THR A 11 -9.95 10.19 7.04
CA THR A 11 -11.37 10.39 7.33
C THR A 11 -12.15 9.23 6.73
N PHE A 12 -12.11 8.08 7.38
CA PHE A 12 -13.20 7.13 7.22
C PHE A 12 -14.41 7.75 7.88
N ALA A 13 -15.54 7.79 7.17
CA ALA A 13 -16.79 8.23 7.76
C ALA A 13 -16.98 7.46 9.08
N PRO A 14 -17.31 8.14 10.20
CA PRO A 14 -17.53 7.48 11.48
C PRO A 14 -18.45 6.29 11.30
N ARG A 15 -18.23 5.22 12.07
CA ARG A 15 -19.04 3.99 12.03
C ARG A 15 -20.54 4.29 11.97
N GLU A 16 -21.01 5.26 12.74
CA GLU A 16 -22.42 5.68 12.74
C GLU A 16 -22.88 6.27 11.40
N GLU A 17 -22.02 7.01 10.70
CA GLU A 17 -22.31 7.61 9.39
C GLU A 17 -22.29 6.57 8.27
N LEU A 18 -21.33 5.63 8.28
CA LEU A 18 -21.30 4.51 7.34
C LEU A 18 -22.52 3.60 7.51
N ILE A 19 -22.94 3.32 8.74
CA ILE A 19 -24.16 2.55 9.02
C ILE A 19 -25.40 3.32 8.57
N ALA A 20 -25.51 4.61 8.91
CA ALA A 20 -26.67 5.43 8.57
C ALA A 20 -26.88 5.58 7.04
N ARG A 21 -25.79 5.61 6.28
CA ARG A 21 -25.80 5.78 4.83
C ARG A 21 -25.56 4.48 4.05
N SER A 22 -25.48 3.34 4.73
CA SER A 22 -25.21 2.03 4.10
C SER A 22 -26.20 1.69 2.97
N ALA A 23 -27.45 2.11 3.10
CA ALA A 23 -28.49 1.92 2.08
C ALA A 23 -28.24 2.75 0.80
N ASP A 24 -27.53 3.88 0.90
CA ASP A 24 -27.26 4.79 -0.21
C ASP A 24 -26.10 4.30 -1.10
N PHE A 25 -25.24 3.42 -0.58
CA PHE A 25 -23.98 2.99 -1.23
C PHE A 25 -23.96 1.54 -1.70
N SER A 26 -25.12 0.85 -1.71
CA SER A 26 -25.23 -0.55 -2.14
C SER A 26 -24.25 -1.51 -1.43
N LEU A 27 -23.91 -1.23 -0.17
CA LEU A 27 -23.01 -2.04 0.64
C LEU A 27 -23.65 -3.40 0.99
N THR A 28 -22.85 -4.46 1.01
CA THR A 28 -23.27 -5.76 1.54
C THR A 28 -23.36 -5.72 3.08
N PRO A 29 -24.14 -6.62 3.72
CA PRO A 29 -24.14 -6.74 5.18
C PRO A 29 -22.75 -7.01 5.79
N GLN A 30 -21.85 -7.62 5.01
CA GLN A 30 -20.49 -7.95 5.43
C GLN A 30 -19.50 -6.80 5.22
N ALA A 31 -19.83 -5.80 4.39
CA ALA A 31 -18.90 -4.73 4.03
C ALA A 31 -18.40 -3.93 5.24
N ILE A 32 -19.28 -3.58 6.18
CA ILE A 32 -18.93 -2.78 7.36
C ILE A 32 -17.90 -3.51 8.24
N PRO A 33 -18.13 -4.74 8.72
CA PRO A 33 -17.14 -5.42 9.56
C PRO A 33 -15.82 -5.72 8.83
N ILE A 34 -15.82 -5.88 7.50
CA ILE A 34 -14.59 -6.00 6.70
C ILE A 34 -13.82 -4.67 6.71
N LEU A 35 -14.50 -3.56 6.40
CA LEU A 35 -13.90 -2.23 6.41
C LEU A 35 -13.38 -1.89 7.81
N GLU A 36 -14.12 -2.20 8.87
CA GLU A 36 -13.63 -2.07 10.26
C GLU A 36 -12.38 -2.95 10.50
N ASN A 37 -12.34 -4.20 10.02
CA ASN A 37 -11.17 -5.07 10.19
C ASN A 37 -9.91 -4.56 9.48
N LEU A 38 -10.08 -3.92 8.33
CA LEU A 38 -9.00 -3.33 7.52
C LEU A 38 -8.54 -1.98 8.06
N LEU A 39 -9.48 -1.16 8.55
CA LEU A 39 -9.29 0.26 8.81
C LEU A 39 -9.24 0.60 10.31
N GLU A 40 -9.98 -0.12 11.15
CA GLU A 40 -10.06 0.12 12.59
C GLU A 40 -9.08 -0.77 13.39
N GLN A 41 -8.64 -0.22 14.54
CA GLN A 41 -7.70 -0.85 15.45
C GLN A 41 -8.31 -0.97 16.86
N PRO A 42 -9.25 -1.91 17.09
CA PRO A 42 -10.03 -1.94 18.32
C PRO A 42 -9.17 -2.07 19.59
N GLY A 43 -9.33 -1.07 20.48
CA GLY A 43 -8.68 -1.00 21.79
C GLY A 43 -7.25 -0.44 21.78
N VAL A 44 -6.84 0.29 20.74
CA VAL A 44 -5.53 0.93 20.67
C VAL A 44 -5.61 2.43 20.98
N GLN A 45 -4.68 2.95 21.79
CA GLN A 45 -4.53 4.39 22.03
C GLN A 45 -3.53 4.98 21.03
N TYR A 46 -3.97 5.99 20.28
CA TYR A 46 -3.08 6.77 19.42
C TYR A 46 -2.18 7.67 20.26
N SER A 47 -0.89 7.69 19.92
CA SER A 47 0.15 8.47 20.60
C SER A 47 1.22 8.87 19.59
N GLU A 48 1.89 10.00 19.82
CA GLU A 48 3.13 10.33 19.08
C GLU A 48 4.28 9.38 19.47
N ASP A 49 4.23 8.79 20.66
CA ASP A 49 5.09 7.67 21.06
C ASP A 49 4.55 6.36 20.47
N CYS A 50 4.69 6.23 19.14
CA CYS A 50 4.14 5.13 18.34
C CYS A 50 5.19 4.26 17.66
N LEU A 51 6.50 4.59 17.75
CA LEU A 51 7.59 3.86 17.10
C LEU A 51 7.91 2.55 17.83
N THR A 52 6.98 1.60 17.71
CA THR A 52 7.12 0.24 18.22
C THR A 52 7.25 -0.75 17.07
N LEU A 53 7.88 -1.88 17.37
CA LEU A 53 7.93 -3.04 16.50
C LEU A 53 7.35 -4.23 17.25
N ASN A 54 6.59 -5.06 16.53
CA ASN A 54 6.00 -6.27 17.06
C ASN A 54 6.77 -7.47 16.51
N VAL A 55 7.53 -8.14 17.37
CA VAL A 55 8.02 -9.51 17.12
C VAL A 55 7.04 -10.46 17.80
N TRP A 56 6.01 -10.85 17.06
CA TRP A 56 4.88 -11.68 17.47
C TRP A 56 4.29 -11.45 18.88
N THR A 57 3.62 -10.30 19.04
CA THR A 57 2.40 -10.11 19.89
C THR A 57 1.36 -9.25 19.11
N LYS A 58 0.26 -8.80 19.74
CA LYS A 58 -0.96 -8.22 19.12
C LYS A 58 -0.67 -7.26 17.93
N PRO A 59 -1.29 -7.46 16.74
CA PRO A 59 -1.08 -6.62 15.55
C PRO A 59 -1.76 -5.24 15.65
N ALA A 60 -1.43 -4.34 14.71
CA ALA A 60 -2.05 -3.03 14.60
C ALA A 60 -3.49 -3.06 14.11
N THR A 61 -3.68 -3.64 12.94
CA THR A 61 -4.99 -3.96 12.39
C THR A 61 -5.15 -5.47 12.45
N ASN A 62 -6.40 -5.92 12.61
CA ASN A 62 -6.68 -7.34 12.63
C ASN A 62 -6.34 -8.01 11.29
N ALA A 63 -6.49 -7.30 10.16
CA ALA A 63 -6.15 -7.78 8.83
C ALA A 63 -4.68 -8.21 8.67
N TYR A 64 -3.77 -7.63 9.46
CA TYR A 64 -2.35 -7.95 9.40
C TYR A 64 -1.86 -8.82 10.58
N ASN A 65 -2.79 -9.52 11.25
CA ASN A 65 -2.45 -10.47 12.30
C ASN A 65 -1.79 -11.74 11.76
N GLY A 66 -0.49 -11.72 11.52
CA GLY A 66 0.17 -12.91 11.00
C GLY A 66 0.42 -14.02 12.04
N LYS A 67 -0.24 -14.00 13.22
CA LYS A 67 -0.18 -15.14 14.17
C LYS A 67 -0.48 -16.43 13.41
N TYR A 68 -1.39 -16.35 12.45
CA TYR A 68 -1.75 -17.45 11.57
C TYR A 68 -0.66 -17.82 10.58
N ILE A 69 0.09 -16.86 10.03
CA ILE A 69 1.19 -17.17 9.14
C ILE A 69 2.27 -17.94 9.91
N VAL A 70 2.62 -17.53 11.12
CA VAL A 70 3.66 -18.23 11.90
C VAL A 70 3.20 -19.50 12.58
N ASP A 71 1.91 -19.65 12.85
CA ASP A 71 1.35 -20.92 13.29
C ASP A 71 1.30 -21.95 12.15
N LEU A 72 1.14 -21.49 10.91
CA LEU A 72 0.94 -22.36 9.73
C LEU A 72 2.22 -22.60 8.91
N GLU A 73 3.20 -21.72 9.02
CA GLU A 73 4.39 -21.69 8.17
C GLU A 73 5.65 -21.35 8.98
N ASP A 74 6.81 -21.90 8.60
CA ASP A 74 8.08 -21.74 9.32
C ASP A 74 8.79 -20.44 8.95
N VAL A 75 8.23 -19.31 9.41
CA VAL A 75 8.77 -17.96 9.17
C VAL A 75 8.65 -17.09 10.42
N ILE A 76 9.43 -16.01 10.46
CA ILE A 76 9.21 -14.90 11.39
C ILE A 76 8.63 -13.75 10.61
N ILE A 77 7.61 -13.10 11.18
CA ILE A 77 7.08 -11.85 10.66
C ILE A 77 7.32 -10.80 11.74
N VAL A 78 7.86 -9.68 11.30
CA VAL A 78 7.96 -8.47 12.09
C VAL A 78 7.03 -7.45 11.46
N SER A 79 6.16 -6.84 12.26
CA SER A 79 5.44 -5.63 11.87
C SER A 79 6.01 -4.43 12.62
N ALA A 80 6.16 -3.30 11.94
CA ALA A 80 6.70 -2.09 12.53
C ALA A 80 5.83 -0.89 12.17
N ASN A 81 5.77 0.03 13.13
CA ASN A 81 5.06 1.29 12.98
C ASN A 81 5.98 2.36 12.40
N TYR A 82 5.37 3.30 11.69
CA TYR A 82 6.05 4.50 11.22
C TYR A 82 5.12 5.70 11.28
N ARG A 83 5.68 6.90 11.38
CA ARG A 83 4.89 8.12 11.40
C ARG A 83 4.16 8.33 10.07
N LEU A 84 2.89 8.71 10.16
CA LEU A 84 2.03 9.05 9.03
C LEU A 84 1.68 10.54 9.02
N ASN A 85 1.02 10.95 7.94
CA ASN A 85 0.47 12.30 7.78
C ASN A 85 1.55 13.38 8.00
N ILE A 86 1.17 14.59 8.42
CA ILE A 86 2.10 15.70 8.69
C ILE A 86 3.20 15.34 9.70
N PHE A 87 3.02 14.32 10.56
CA PHE A 87 4.03 13.89 11.53
C PHE A 87 5.15 13.06 10.90
N GLY A 88 4.84 12.24 9.89
CA GLY A 88 5.81 11.46 9.12
C GLY A 88 6.28 12.15 7.84
N PHE A 89 5.45 13.04 7.31
CA PHE A 89 5.60 13.66 6.00
C PHE A 89 5.22 15.15 6.07
N PRO A 90 5.93 15.96 6.87
CA PRO A 90 5.52 17.33 7.20
C PRO A 90 5.43 18.26 6.01
N GLY A 91 6.29 18.09 5.00
CA GLY A 91 6.38 18.98 3.86
C GLY A 91 7.08 20.31 4.16
N ASP A 92 7.61 20.49 5.37
CA ASP A 92 8.40 21.68 5.73
C ASP A 92 9.68 21.74 4.88
N PRO A 93 9.90 22.80 4.10
CA PRO A 93 11.08 22.92 3.24
C PRO A 93 12.40 23.13 4.02
N ASN A 94 12.35 23.36 5.33
CA ASN A 94 13.51 23.69 6.16
C ASN A 94 14.02 22.51 7.00
N ILE A 95 13.40 21.34 6.90
CA ILE A 95 13.82 20.12 7.61
C ILE A 95 13.94 18.95 6.65
N ARG A 96 14.50 17.85 7.15
CA ARG A 96 14.47 16.58 6.44
C ARG A 96 13.03 16.05 6.37
N ASN A 97 12.56 15.79 5.17
CA ASN A 97 11.25 15.19 4.91
C ASN A 97 11.31 13.66 4.94
N ASN A 98 10.17 13.02 4.66
CA ASN A 98 10.02 11.56 4.58
C ASN A 98 10.43 10.82 5.85
N LEU A 99 10.15 11.43 7.01
CA LEU A 99 10.45 10.87 8.33
C LEU A 99 9.81 9.49 8.51
N GLY A 100 8.60 9.28 7.98
CA GLY A 100 7.95 7.98 7.96
C GLY A 100 8.78 6.90 7.25
N LEU A 101 9.39 7.20 6.09
CA LEU A 101 10.27 6.25 5.40
C LEU A 101 11.57 5.99 6.18
N LEU A 102 12.06 6.98 6.91
CA LEU A 102 13.24 6.82 7.78
C LEU A 102 12.92 5.96 9.01
N ASP A 103 11.72 6.07 9.56
CA ASP A 103 11.25 5.20 10.65
C ASP A 103 11.21 3.73 10.20
N GLN A 104 10.66 3.49 9.00
CA GLN A 104 10.64 2.15 8.40
C GLN A 104 12.06 1.59 8.21
N ARG A 105 12.98 2.43 7.71
CA ARG A 105 14.39 2.05 7.57
C ARG A 105 15.03 1.70 8.91
N LEU A 106 14.78 2.49 9.95
CA LEU A 106 15.27 2.23 11.30
C LEU A 106 14.73 0.90 11.85
N ALA A 107 13.45 0.59 11.61
CA ALA A 107 12.88 -0.70 12.00
C ALA A 107 13.54 -1.87 11.27
N ILE A 108 13.85 -1.73 9.97
CA ILE A 108 14.56 -2.75 9.20
C ILE A 108 16.00 -2.94 9.70
N GLU A 109 16.70 -1.87 10.04
CA GLU A 109 18.02 -1.93 10.69
C GLU A 109 17.94 -2.64 12.04
N TRP A 110 16.91 -2.37 12.85
CA TRP A 110 16.69 -3.10 14.09
C TRP A 110 16.49 -4.60 13.85
N VAL A 111 15.69 -4.98 12.84
CA VAL A 111 15.49 -6.40 12.48
C VAL A 111 16.83 -7.04 12.10
N ARG A 112 17.61 -6.41 11.20
CA ARG A 112 18.95 -6.89 10.84
C ARG A 112 19.82 -7.13 12.08
N ASP A 113 19.82 -6.20 13.03
CA ASP A 113 20.73 -6.23 14.17
C ASP A 113 20.26 -7.16 15.30
N ASN A 114 18.97 -7.50 15.38
CA ASN A 114 18.38 -8.17 16.55
C ASN A 114 17.63 -9.48 16.24
N ILE A 115 17.19 -9.73 15.00
CA ILE A 115 16.26 -10.82 14.72
C ILE A 115 16.84 -12.22 14.99
N ALA A 116 18.18 -12.35 14.96
CA ALA A 116 18.87 -13.57 15.34
C ALA A 116 18.54 -14.03 16.78
N ALA A 117 18.31 -13.10 17.70
CA ALA A 117 17.92 -13.42 19.09
C ALA A 117 16.51 -14.04 19.18
N PHE A 118 15.69 -13.89 18.15
CA PHE A 118 14.35 -14.43 18.03
C PHE A 118 14.30 -15.68 17.15
N GLY A 119 15.47 -16.21 16.73
CA GLY A 119 15.59 -17.36 15.84
C GLY A 119 15.51 -17.03 14.35
N GLY A 120 15.47 -15.74 13.98
CA GLY A 120 15.43 -15.32 12.58
C GLY A 120 16.80 -15.26 11.95
N ASP A 121 16.81 -15.23 10.62
CA ASP A 121 18.02 -15.09 9.82
C ASP A 121 18.14 -13.65 9.30
N PRO A 122 19.11 -12.84 9.78
CA PRO A 122 19.26 -11.45 9.37
C PRO A 122 19.68 -11.29 7.89
N ASP A 123 20.19 -12.35 7.24
CA ASP A 123 20.57 -12.32 5.83
C ASP A 123 19.41 -12.68 4.89
N ARG A 124 18.27 -13.13 5.44
CA ARG A 124 17.06 -13.52 4.67
C ARG A 124 15.85 -12.64 4.98
N ILE A 125 16.08 -11.34 5.20
CA ILE A 125 15.00 -10.38 5.44
C ILE A 125 14.27 -10.08 4.12
N THR A 126 12.99 -10.41 4.04
CA THR A 126 12.10 -9.94 2.98
C THR A 126 11.16 -8.86 3.53
N ILE A 127 11.12 -7.71 2.85
CA ILE A 127 10.13 -6.67 3.18
C ILE A 127 8.95 -6.74 2.23
N PHE A 128 7.76 -6.56 2.79
CA PHE A 128 6.50 -6.59 2.06
C PHE A 128 5.50 -5.62 2.64
N GLY A 129 4.63 -5.11 1.77
CA GLY A 129 3.57 -4.17 2.13
C GLY A 129 2.57 -3.97 1.01
N GLN A 130 1.39 -3.53 1.42
CA GLN A 130 0.24 -3.27 0.57
C GLN A 130 -0.01 -1.76 0.40
N SER A 131 -0.46 -1.33 -0.77
CA SER A 131 -0.81 0.08 -1.06
C SER A 131 0.36 1.04 -0.79
N ALA A 132 0.20 2.03 0.07
CA ALA A 132 1.28 2.91 0.54
C ALA A 132 2.45 2.14 1.18
N GLY A 133 2.20 0.97 1.77
CA GLY A 133 3.24 0.04 2.22
C GLY A 133 4.00 -0.61 1.05
N GLY A 134 3.31 -0.95 -0.04
CA GLY A 134 3.94 -1.42 -1.28
C GLY A 134 4.77 -0.34 -1.97
N GLN A 135 4.25 0.90 -2.00
CA GLN A 135 5.01 2.08 -2.41
C GLN A 135 6.25 2.27 -1.54
N SER A 136 6.13 2.12 -0.22
CA SER A 136 7.24 2.21 0.73
C SER A 136 8.32 1.15 0.46
N VAL A 137 7.91 -0.09 0.19
CA VAL A 137 8.81 -1.16 -0.25
C VAL A 137 9.52 -0.77 -1.55
N ASP A 138 8.82 -0.17 -2.51
CA ASP A 138 9.45 0.19 -3.78
C ASP A 138 10.35 1.44 -3.66
N TYR A 139 9.97 2.45 -2.87
CA TYR A 139 10.85 3.56 -2.47
C TYR A 139 12.16 3.04 -1.90
N TYR A 140 12.07 1.97 -1.10
CA TYR A 140 13.25 1.34 -0.54
C TYR A 140 14.24 0.86 -1.58
N THR A 141 13.74 0.32 -2.70
CA THR A 141 14.59 -0.17 -3.78
C THR A 141 15.45 0.93 -4.43
N TYR A 142 15.07 2.21 -4.31
CA TYR A 142 15.83 3.33 -4.90
C TYR A 142 16.63 4.12 -3.86
N ALA A 143 16.15 4.25 -2.63
CA ALA A 143 16.75 5.10 -1.60
C ALA A 143 18.04 4.52 -1.00
N TRP A 144 18.10 3.20 -0.79
CA TRP A 144 19.16 2.56 -0.01
C TRP A 144 20.07 1.66 -0.87
N THR A 145 20.38 2.10 -2.10
CA THR A 145 21.18 1.33 -3.07
C THR A 145 22.59 0.99 -2.59
N SER A 146 23.18 1.81 -1.70
CA SER A 146 24.50 1.56 -1.12
C SER A 146 24.49 0.62 0.08
N ASP A 147 23.33 0.39 0.70
CA ASP A 147 23.17 -0.49 1.87
C ASP A 147 21.77 -1.13 1.87
N PRO A 148 21.53 -2.14 1.01
CA PRO A 148 20.20 -2.69 0.81
C PRO A 148 19.63 -3.42 2.02
N ILE A 149 20.44 -4.03 2.90
CA ILE A 149 20.05 -4.89 4.06
C ILE A 149 19.14 -6.10 3.75
N VAL A 150 18.14 -5.97 2.90
CA VAL A 150 17.09 -6.96 2.64
C VAL A 150 17.43 -7.83 1.44
N ALA A 151 16.94 -9.07 1.47
CA ALA A 151 17.17 -10.10 0.46
C ALA A 151 16.12 -10.06 -0.67
N GLY A 152 14.91 -9.57 -0.41
CA GLY A 152 13.83 -9.53 -1.39
C GLY A 152 12.72 -8.55 -1.05
N PHE A 153 11.91 -8.25 -2.06
CA PHE A 153 10.83 -7.26 -1.99
C PHE A 153 9.51 -7.87 -2.45
N ILE A 154 8.43 -7.66 -1.69
CA ILE A 154 7.07 -7.92 -2.16
C ILE A 154 6.26 -6.61 -2.14
N ALA A 155 5.79 -6.17 -3.30
CA ALA A 155 5.06 -4.90 -3.46
C ALA A 155 3.64 -5.15 -3.95
N GLU A 156 2.67 -5.07 -3.04
CA GLU A 156 1.26 -5.40 -3.28
C GLU A 156 0.47 -4.11 -3.55
N SER A 157 -0.11 -3.98 -4.75
CA SER A 157 -0.95 -2.84 -5.14
C SER A 157 -0.33 -1.46 -4.91
N GLY A 158 1.00 -1.35 -4.98
CA GLY A 158 1.72 -0.10 -4.74
C GLY A 158 3.17 -0.15 -5.20
N ASN A 159 3.61 0.89 -5.91
CA ASN A 159 4.97 1.07 -6.42
C ASN A 159 5.23 2.55 -6.78
N VAL A 160 6.46 2.90 -7.15
CA VAL A 160 6.86 4.30 -7.40
C VAL A 160 6.24 4.95 -8.65
N TYR A 161 5.61 4.16 -9.54
CA TYR A 161 4.98 4.66 -10.78
C TYR A 161 3.50 5.00 -10.63
N LEU A 162 2.91 4.81 -9.45
CA LEU A 162 1.53 5.22 -9.17
C LEU A 162 1.39 6.73 -9.38
N PRO A 163 0.42 7.21 -10.19
CA PRO A 163 0.14 8.63 -10.33
C PRO A 163 -0.18 9.25 -8.97
N GLY A 164 0.52 10.34 -8.62
CA GLY A 164 0.32 11.02 -7.34
C GLY A 164 0.92 10.29 -6.12
N ALA A 165 1.73 9.25 -6.30
CA ALA A 165 2.43 8.56 -5.20
C ALA A 165 3.34 9.47 -4.36
N GLN A 166 3.68 10.65 -4.88
CA GLN A 166 4.64 11.57 -4.30
C GLN A 166 4.32 12.99 -4.74
N ALA A 167 4.49 13.92 -3.80
CA ALA A 167 4.27 15.34 -4.02
C ALA A 167 5.60 16.04 -4.30
N ASP A 168 5.57 17.04 -5.19
CA ASP A 168 6.70 17.96 -5.34
C ASP A 168 6.86 18.84 -4.08
N GLN A 169 8.06 19.39 -3.92
CA GLN A 169 8.43 20.18 -2.74
C GLN A 169 7.54 21.43 -2.56
N THR A 170 7.09 22.05 -3.64
CA THR A 170 6.26 23.26 -3.59
C THR A 170 4.87 22.91 -3.07
N THR A 171 4.29 21.83 -3.59
CA THR A 171 3.00 21.31 -3.14
C THR A 171 3.05 20.92 -1.66
N SER A 172 4.09 20.19 -1.24
CA SER A 172 4.27 19.81 0.16
C SER A 172 4.47 21.01 1.09
N ALA A 173 5.30 21.99 0.71
CA ALA A 173 5.52 23.21 1.48
C ALA A 173 4.23 24.04 1.59
N SER A 174 3.44 24.11 0.53
CA SER A 174 2.15 24.80 0.57
C SER A 174 1.17 24.13 1.57
N ARG A 175 1.15 22.80 1.63
CA ARG A 175 0.30 22.06 2.59
C ARG A 175 0.77 22.28 4.02
N TRP A 176 2.08 22.19 4.27
CA TRP A 176 2.71 22.53 5.56
C TRP A 176 2.29 23.92 6.03
N HIS A 177 2.52 24.95 5.21
CA HIS A 177 2.27 26.34 5.59
C HIS A 177 0.79 26.67 5.77
N ASN A 178 -0.12 25.95 5.10
CA ASN A 178 -1.56 26.09 5.34
C ASN A 178 -1.91 25.65 6.77
N VAL A 179 -1.41 24.51 7.21
CA VAL A 179 -1.62 24.00 8.57
C VAL A 179 -0.96 24.92 9.59
N THR A 180 0.28 25.37 9.34
CA THR A 180 0.98 26.26 10.29
C THR A 180 0.28 27.60 10.44
N ALA A 181 -0.28 28.16 9.35
CA ALA A 181 -1.04 29.39 9.38
C ALA A 181 -2.35 29.22 10.17
N THR A 182 -3.05 28.11 9.94
CA THR A 182 -4.30 27.77 10.66
C THR A 182 -4.10 27.68 12.17
N LEU A 183 -2.95 27.14 12.62
CA LEU A 183 -2.59 27.05 14.04
C LEU A 183 -2.01 28.34 14.65
N GLY A 184 -1.90 29.41 13.85
CA GLY A 184 -1.30 30.67 14.26
C GLY A 184 0.22 30.60 14.48
N CYS A 185 0.89 29.60 13.90
CA CYS A 185 2.34 29.42 14.00
C CYS A 185 3.15 30.21 12.97
N GLY A 186 2.48 30.84 12.01
CA GLY A 186 3.09 31.58 10.91
C GLY A 186 2.94 30.86 9.58
N ASP A 187 3.53 31.42 8.54
CA ASP A 187 3.38 30.99 7.14
C ASP A 187 4.73 30.97 6.39
N ALA A 188 4.70 30.90 5.07
CA ALA A 188 5.88 30.89 4.21
C ALA A 188 6.77 32.15 4.32
N THR A 189 6.27 33.25 4.89
CA THR A 189 7.02 34.50 5.08
C THR A 189 7.63 34.61 6.48
N SER A 190 7.23 33.74 7.39
CA SER A 190 7.65 33.74 8.79
C SER A 190 9.04 33.10 8.96
N ASN A 191 9.70 33.37 10.10
CA ASN A 191 10.99 32.73 10.39
C ASN A 191 10.80 31.20 10.56
N PRO A 192 11.48 30.35 9.77
CA PRO A 192 11.25 28.90 9.79
C PRO A 192 11.47 28.24 11.15
N ASN A 193 12.47 28.67 11.92
CA ASN A 193 12.75 28.10 13.23
C ASN A 193 11.63 28.43 14.23
N THR A 194 11.07 29.64 14.16
CA THR A 194 9.91 30.03 14.97
C THR A 194 8.67 29.23 14.58
N VAL A 195 8.42 29.05 13.29
CA VAL A 195 7.29 28.23 12.78
C VAL A 195 7.41 26.80 13.30
N LEU A 196 8.56 26.15 13.11
CA LEU A 196 8.79 24.79 13.56
C LEU A 196 8.70 24.64 15.09
N SER A 197 9.27 25.60 15.84
CA SER A 197 9.18 25.58 17.31
C SER A 197 7.74 25.74 17.80
N CYS A 198 6.93 26.56 17.14
CA CYS A 198 5.52 26.71 17.45
C CYS A 198 4.74 25.42 17.12
N MET A 199 4.96 24.83 15.94
CA MET A 199 4.31 23.59 15.56
C MET A 199 4.60 22.46 16.55
N ARG A 200 5.85 22.34 17.01
CA ARG A 200 6.25 21.35 18.03
C ARG A 200 5.69 21.62 19.42
N SER A 201 5.13 22.79 19.68
CA SER A 201 4.47 23.10 20.96
C SER A 201 2.95 22.92 20.93
N LYS A 202 2.37 22.52 19.79
CA LYS A 202 0.94 22.24 19.67
C LYS A 202 0.64 20.80 20.06
N ASP A 203 -0.55 20.56 20.60
CA ASP A 203 -1.06 19.21 20.78
C ASP A 203 -1.29 18.56 19.41
N TRP A 204 -1.04 17.25 19.29
CA TRP A 204 -1.13 16.56 18.00
C TRP A 204 -2.56 16.58 17.45
N GLN A 205 -3.59 16.59 18.32
CA GLN A 205 -4.98 16.73 17.91
C GLN A 205 -5.23 18.09 17.26
N ASP A 206 -4.71 19.18 17.82
CA ASP A 206 -4.83 20.51 17.21
C ASP A 206 -4.18 20.53 15.82
N ILE A 207 -2.99 19.93 15.68
CA ILE A 207 -2.31 19.81 14.39
C ILE A 207 -3.16 19.01 13.41
N GLN A 208 -3.77 17.91 13.85
CA GLN A 208 -4.62 17.06 13.03
C GLN A 208 -5.90 17.78 12.58
N ASP A 209 -6.57 18.48 13.50
CA ASP A 209 -7.79 19.24 13.24
C ASP A 209 -7.55 20.45 12.32
N ALA A 210 -6.32 20.97 12.30
CA ALA A 210 -5.90 22.03 11.39
C ALA A 210 -5.61 21.56 9.95
N ILE A 211 -5.62 20.25 9.68
CA ILE A 211 -5.46 19.71 8.32
C ILE A 211 -6.77 19.91 7.55
N PRO A 212 -6.75 20.59 6.39
CA PRO A 212 -7.96 20.77 5.60
C PRO A 212 -8.58 19.44 5.18
N VAL A 213 -9.91 19.34 5.28
CA VAL A 213 -10.65 18.20 4.71
C VAL A 213 -10.49 18.22 3.18
N SER A 214 -10.12 17.07 2.62
CA SER A 214 -10.01 16.87 1.16
C SER A 214 -10.95 15.78 0.68
N THR A 215 -11.35 15.85 -0.59
CA THR A 215 -12.17 14.82 -1.26
C THR A 215 -11.35 14.05 -2.28
N GLY A 216 -11.94 12.99 -2.85
CA GLY A 216 -11.31 12.13 -3.84
C GLY A 216 -10.14 11.34 -3.27
N ILE A 217 -9.12 11.08 -4.10
CA ILE A 217 -7.95 10.27 -3.71
C ILE A 217 -7.27 10.88 -2.46
N ALA A 218 -7.09 12.20 -2.43
CA ALA A 218 -6.49 12.87 -1.27
C ALA A 218 -7.33 12.72 0.01
N GLY A 219 -8.67 12.67 -0.10
CA GLY A 219 -9.55 12.35 1.01
C GLY A 219 -9.44 10.89 1.47
N ALA A 220 -9.22 9.95 0.55
CA ALA A 220 -9.07 8.53 0.86
C ALA A 220 -7.68 8.19 1.43
N THR A 221 -6.62 8.88 1.01
CA THR A 221 -5.23 8.53 1.35
C THR A 221 -4.51 9.55 2.24
N GLY A 222 -5.12 10.71 2.49
CA GLY A 222 -4.53 11.82 3.26
C GLY A 222 -3.75 12.81 2.40
N LEU A 223 -3.61 14.05 2.90
CA LEU A 223 -2.92 15.16 2.22
C LEU A 223 -1.40 15.16 2.38
N PHE A 224 -0.86 14.51 3.41
CA PHE A 224 0.57 14.51 3.69
C PHE A 224 1.14 13.12 3.45
N GLY A 225 2.14 13.05 2.57
CA GLY A 225 2.77 11.82 2.12
C GLY A 225 4.16 12.07 1.53
N PRO A 226 4.77 11.04 0.91
CA PRO A 226 6.13 11.11 0.38
C PRO A 226 6.37 12.38 -0.46
N THR A 227 7.40 13.13 -0.08
CA THR A 227 7.81 14.38 -0.73
C THR A 227 9.11 14.14 -1.49
N ILE A 228 9.17 14.59 -2.74
CA ILE A 228 10.39 14.48 -3.55
C ILE A 228 11.53 15.25 -2.86
N ASP A 229 12.52 14.53 -2.34
CA ASP A 229 13.72 15.08 -1.71
C ASP A 229 15.01 14.73 -2.47
N ASN A 230 14.90 13.88 -3.51
CA ASN A 230 16.01 13.29 -4.26
C ASN A 230 17.05 12.56 -3.38
N ILE A 231 16.61 12.06 -2.22
CA ILE A 231 17.42 11.27 -1.28
C ILE A 231 16.70 9.96 -0.96
N THR A 232 15.46 10.04 -0.49
CA THR A 232 14.59 8.90 -0.20
C THR A 232 13.48 8.74 -1.25
N VAL A 233 13.07 9.85 -1.86
CA VAL A 233 11.99 9.92 -2.85
C VAL A 233 12.46 10.78 -4.02
N PHE A 234 12.45 10.22 -5.23
CA PHE A 234 13.10 10.81 -6.41
C PHE A 234 12.10 11.28 -7.48
N SER A 235 12.39 12.35 -8.20
CA SER A 235 11.49 12.81 -9.28
C SER A 235 11.58 11.99 -10.58
N ASP A 236 12.59 11.13 -10.72
CA ASP A 236 13.07 10.63 -12.02
C ASP A 236 13.06 9.08 -12.11
N TYR A 237 12.10 8.40 -11.47
CA TYR A 237 12.06 6.93 -11.42
C TYR A 237 12.15 6.24 -12.79
N VAL A 238 11.57 6.82 -13.84
CA VAL A 238 11.65 6.26 -15.21
C VAL A 238 13.10 6.20 -15.69
N THR A 239 13.83 7.33 -15.66
CA THR A 239 15.22 7.38 -16.12
C THR A 239 16.16 6.67 -15.15
N ARG A 240 15.89 6.75 -13.85
CA ARG A 240 16.63 6.04 -12.80
C ARG A 240 16.55 4.53 -12.96
N SER A 241 15.36 4.01 -13.27
CA SER A 241 15.15 2.59 -13.60
C SER A 241 15.84 2.19 -14.90
N ALA A 242 15.71 3.01 -15.94
CA ALA A 242 16.37 2.78 -17.22
C ALA A 242 17.91 2.79 -17.09
N ALA A 243 18.48 3.57 -16.16
CA ALA A 243 19.90 3.53 -15.82
C ALA A 243 20.29 2.33 -14.94
N GLY A 244 19.31 1.67 -14.31
CA GLY A 244 19.54 0.59 -13.37
C GLY A 244 19.92 1.07 -11.96
N ASN A 245 19.65 2.33 -11.62
CA ASN A 245 19.99 2.95 -10.34
C ASN A 245 18.95 2.59 -9.25
N PHE A 246 18.84 1.29 -8.96
CA PHE A 246 18.00 0.71 -7.92
C PHE A 246 18.61 -0.62 -7.47
N ILE A 247 18.23 -1.09 -6.28
CA ILE A 247 18.71 -2.34 -5.68
C ILE A 247 18.38 -3.52 -6.60
N LYS A 248 19.39 -4.33 -6.93
CA LYS A 248 19.25 -5.54 -7.76
C LYS A 248 18.99 -6.77 -6.91
N ARG A 249 17.81 -6.83 -6.30
CA ARG A 249 17.32 -7.99 -5.53
C ARG A 249 15.95 -8.43 -6.03
N PRO A 250 15.60 -9.71 -5.85
CA PRO A 250 14.33 -10.26 -6.31
C PRO A 250 13.10 -9.43 -5.91
N LEU A 251 12.13 -9.37 -6.82
CA LEU A 251 10.89 -8.61 -6.66
C LEU A 251 9.67 -9.44 -7.00
N PHE A 252 8.73 -9.55 -6.08
CA PHE A 252 7.40 -10.08 -6.34
C PHE A 252 6.38 -8.94 -6.23
N LEU A 253 5.61 -8.67 -7.27
CA LEU A 253 4.69 -7.53 -7.27
C LEU A 253 3.39 -7.83 -7.99
N GLY A 254 2.36 -7.05 -7.70
CA GLY A 254 1.09 -7.20 -8.40
C GLY A 254 0.04 -6.20 -7.98
N SER A 255 -1.15 -6.38 -8.54
CA SER A 255 -2.34 -5.58 -8.26
C SER A 255 -3.55 -6.50 -8.18
N ASN A 256 -4.62 -6.07 -7.52
CA ASN A 256 -5.89 -6.77 -7.59
C ASN A 256 -6.58 -6.48 -8.93
N ASN A 257 -7.56 -7.29 -9.29
CA ASN A 257 -8.22 -7.17 -10.59
C ASN A 257 -9.13 -5.94 -10.67
N ASN A 258 -9.75 -5.55 -9.55
CA ASN A 258 -10.69 -4.44 -9.47
C ASN A 258 -10.36 -3.51 -8.29
N GLU A 259 -9.18 -2.94 -8.28
CA GLU A 259 -8.63 -2.10 -7.20
C GLU A 259 -9.62 -0.98 -6.79
N VAL A 260 -10.27 -0.37 -7.79
CA VAL A 260 -11.28 0.69 -7.58
C VAL A 260 -12.51 0.26 -6.78
N GLY A 261 -12.74 -1.05 -6.59
CA GLY A 261 -13.92 -1.59 -5.92
C GLY A 261 -14.16 -1.05 -4.50
N VAL A 262 -13.09 -0.80 -3.73
CA VAL A 262 -13.21 -0.19 -2.39
C VAL A 262 -13.33 1.34 -2.45
N PHE A 263 -12.75 1.97 -3.47
CA PHE A 263 -12.76 3.43 -3.60
C PHE A 263 -14.11 3.98 -4.05
N ARG A 264 -14.89 3.20 -4.81
CA ARG A 264 -16.24 3.56 -5.25
C ARG A 264 -17.14 4.03 -4.08
N PRO A 265 -17.43 3.21 -3.06
CA PRO A 265 -18.26 3.65 -1.93
C PRO A 265 -17.63 4.78 -1.10
N ILE A 266 -16.29 4.85 -1.02
CA ILE A 266 -15.59 5.95 -0.32
C ILE A 266 -15.84 7.29 -1.03
N PHE A 267 -15.75 7.30 -2.35
CA PHE A 267 -15.93 8.51 -3.16
C PHE A 267 -17.41 8.90 -3.22
N ASP A 268 -18.30 7.93 -3.35
CA ASP A 268 -19.75 8.17 -3.28
C ASP A 268 -20.15 8.81 -1.94
N ALA A 269 -19.53 8.38 -0.82
CA ALA A 269 -19.76 8.98 0.49
C ALA A 269 -19.33 10.46 0.57
N GLN A 270 -18.35 10.85 -0.26
CA GLN A 270 -17.88 12.22 -0.43
C GLN A 270 -18.66 13.01 -1.51
N ASN A 271 -19.74 12.43 -2.06
CA ASN A 271 -20.49 12.96 -3.20
C ASN A 271 -19.63 13.16 -4.47
N VAL A 272 -18.59 12.34 -4.65
CA VAL A 272 -17.76 12.30 -5.85
C VAL A 272 -18.13 11.04 -6.63
N THR A 273 -18.68 11.20 -7.83
CA THR A 273 -19.09 10.07 -8.67
C THR A 273 -18.30 10.05 -9.97
N PHE A 274 -18.05 8.84 -10.47
CA PHE A 274 -17.44 8.59 -11.78
C PHE A 274 -18.30 7.61 -12.58
N THR A 275 -18.27 7.71 -13.90
CA THR A 275 -18.86 6.73 -14.81
C THR A 275 -18.10 5.40 -14.75
N GLU A 276 -18.70 4.30 -15.20
CA GLU A 276 -17.99 3.00 -15.27
C GLU A 276 -16.71 3.09 -16.13
N ALA A 277 -16.76 3.82 -17.24
CA ALA A 277 -15.58 4.03 -18.09
C ALA A 277 -14.46 4.80 -17.37
N GLN A 278 -14.82 5.79 -16.54
CA GLN A 278 -13.84 6.51 -15.71
C GLN A 278 -13.27 5.61 -14.62
N TRP A 279 -14.08 4.78 -13.97
CA TRP A 279 -13.59 3.80 -12.98
C TRP A 279 -12.67 2.74 -13.59
N ASP A 280 -13.02 2.20 -14.76
CA ASP A 280 -12.19 1.26 -15.49
C ASP A 280 -10.84 1.90 -15.86
N TYR A 281 -10.87 3.15 -16.33
CA TYR A 281 -9.67 3.92 -16.63
C TYR A 281 -8.81 4.13 -15.38
N LEU A 282 -9.39 4.53 -14.24
CA LEU A 282 -8.69 4.70 -12.96
C LEU A 282 -8.03 3.39 -12.50
N ASN A 283 -8.76 2.26 -12.54
CA ASN A 283 -8.22 0.94 -12.20
C ASN A 283 -7.02 0.56 -13.08
N PHE A 284 -7.14 0.89 -14.37
CA PHE A 284 -6.11 0.61 -15.36
C PHE A 284 -4.84 1.44 -15.14
N VAL A 285 -4.96 2.77 -15.07
CA VAL A 285 -3.79 3.66 -15.04
C VAL A 285 -3.16 3.85 -13.66
N ILE A 286 -3.92 3.67 -12.57
CA ILE A 286 -3.38 3.80 -11.22
C ILE A 286 -2.71 2.51 -10.75
N PHE A 287 -3.24 1.34 -11.12
CA PHE A 287 -2.76 0.07 -10.54
C PHE A 287 -2.25 -0.93 -11.57
N THR A 288 -3.05 -1.21 -12.62
CA THR A 288 -2.69 -2.23 -13.61
C THR A 288 -1.40 -1.87 -14.33
N CYS A 289 -1.35 -0.68 -14.93
CA CYS A 289 -0.22 -0.24 -15.75
C CYS A 289 1.07 -0.03 -14.93
N PRO A 290 1.06 0.67 -13.79
CA PRO A 290 2.26 0.83 -12.95
C PRO A 290 2.89 -0.50 -12.52
N SER A 291 2.07 -1.51 -12.22
CA SER A 291 2.57 -2.86 -11.89
C SER A 291 3.34 -3.49 -13.06
N GLY A 292 2.87 -3.29 -14.30
CA GLY A 292 3.56 -3.73 -15.51
C GLY A 292 4.87 -2.97 -15.73
N TYR A 293 4.84 -1.64 -15.62
CA TYR A 293 6.05 -0.80 -15.78
C TYR A 293 7.13 -1.16 -14.80
N ARG A 294 6.77 -1.38 -13.53
CA ARG A 294 7.75 -1.71 -12.50
C ARG A 294 8.36 -3.10 -12.70
N ALA A 295 7.56 -4.06 -13.13
CA ALA A 295 8.04 -5.39 -13.48
C ALA A 295 9.03 -5.33 -14.66
N GLU A 296 8.66 -4.63 -15.73
CA GLU A 296 9.50 -4.44 -16.92
C GLU A 296 10.82 -3.71 -16.60
N ALA A 297 10.75 -2.64 -15.78
CA ALA A 297 11.92 -1.93 -15.29
C ALA A 297 12.92 -2.84 -14.55
N SER A 298 12.40 -3.82 -13.79
CA SER A 298 13.19 -4.79 -13.05
C SER A 298 13.87 -5.81 -13.97
N VAL A 299 13.09 -6.47 -14.83
CA VAL A 299 13.58 -7.53 -15.72
C VAL A 299 14.54 -7.00 -16.78
N SER A 300 14.34 -5.77 -17.26
CA SER A 300 15.29 -5.10 -18.18
C SER A 300 16.68 -4.88 -17.58
N LYS A 301 16.82 -5.08 -16.26
CA LYS A 301 18.08 -5.03 -15.51
C LYS A 301 18.47 -6.38 -14.90
N ASN A 302 17.95 -7.48 -15.44
CA ASN A 302 18.24 -8.86 -15.03
C ASN A 302 17.94 -9.12 -13.54
N VAL A 303 16.92 -8.46 -12.98
CA VAL A 303 16.46 -8.71 -11.62
C VAL A 303 15.37 -9.79 -11.65
N PRO A 304 15.50 -10.92 -10.93
CA PRO A 304 14.46 -11.93 -10.81
C PRO A 304 13.15 -11.29 -10.35
N THR A 305 12.12 -11.38 -11.17
CA THR A 305 10.87 -10.66 -10.92
C THR A 305 9.68 -11.55 -11.25
N TRP A 306 8.66 -11.52 -10.41
CA TRP A 306 7.38 -12.20 -10.63
C TRP A 306 6.27 -11.18 -10.55
N ARG A 307 5.29 -11.29 -11.45
CA ARG A 307 4.13 -10.40 -11.46
C ARG A 307 2.84 -11.19 -11.34
N TYR A 308 1.97 -10.76 -10.44
CA TYR A 308 0.62 -11.30 -10.30
C TYR A 308 -0.47 -10.25 -10.58
N ARG A 309 -1.65 -10.77 -10.91
CA ARG A 309 -2.93 -10.08 -10.82
C ARG A 309 -3.88 -10.97 -10.02
N TYR A 310 -4.45 -10.44 -8.94
CA TYR A 310 -5.30 -11.20 -8.03
C TYR A 310 -6.78 -11.07 -8.41
N PHE A 311 -7.46 -12.21 -8.52
CA PHE A 311 -8.85 -12.33 -8.96
C PHE A 311 -9.77 -12.94 -7.90
N GLY A 312 -9.26 -13.18 -6.69
CA GLY A 312 -10.07 -13.77 -5.63
C GLY A 312 -11.21 -12.83 -5.25
N GLU A 313 -12.41 -13.24 -5.62
CA GLU A 313 -13.66 -12.57 -5.30
C GLU A 313 -14.52 -13.57 -4.54
N PHE A 314 -14.71 -13.32 -3.26
CA PHE A 314 -15.38 -14.25 -2.36
C PHE A 314 -16.59 -13.60 -1.70
N PRO A 315 -17.70 -14.34 -1.48
CA PRO A 315 -18.92 -13.78 -0.90
C PRO A 315 -18.72 -13.11 0.48
N ASN A 316 -17.76 -13.62 1.25
CA ASN A 316 -17.41 -13.14 2.59
C ASN A 316 -16.55 -11.87 2.57
N LEU A 317 -15.94 -11.52 1.44
CA LEU A 317 -15.12 -10.32 1.27
C LEU A 317 -15.75 -9.27 0.36
N ARG A 318 -16.92 -9.54 -0.23
CA ARG A 318 -17.59 -8.61 -1.15
C ARG A 318 -18.10 -7.36 -0.42
N LEU A 319 -17.73 -6.17 -0.90
CA LEU A 319 -18.14 -4.88 -0.33
C LEU A 319 -19.43 -4.35 -0.94
N THR A 320 -19.61 -4.46 -2.26
CA THR A 320 -20.80 -3.96 -2.98
C THR A 320 -21.30 -5.01 -3.97
N ASN A 321 -22.61 -5.04 -4.22
CA ASN A 321 -23.23 -5.94 -5.20
C ASN A 321 -23.50 -5.29 -6.56
N SER A 322 -23.64 -3.96 -6.60
CA SER A 322 -24.00 -3.22 -7.81
C SER A 322 -23.40 -1.82 -7.77
N PRO A 323 -22.28 -1.59 -8.47
CA PRO A 323 -21.46 -2.60 -9.18
C PRO A 323 -20.77 -3.54 -8.18
N ASP A 324 -20.42 -4.76 -8.63
CA ASP A 324 -19.71 -5.73 -7.79
C ASP A 324 -18.32 -5.17 -7.43
N SER A 325 -17.96 -5.23 -6.15
CA SER A 325 -16.64 -4.78 -5.69
C SER A 325 -15.49 -5.61 -6.28
N GLY A 326 -15.75 -6.86 -6.71
CA GLY A 326 -14.74 -7.75 -7.25
C GLY A 326 -13.58 -8.02 -6.27
N ALA A 327 -12.40 -8.31 -6.82
CA ALA A 327 -11.15 -8.29 -6.06
C ALA A 327 -10.69 -6.84 -5.87
N TRP A 328 -11.18 -6.20 -4.81
CA TRP A 328 -10.97 -4.79 -4.48
C TRP A 328 -9.61 -4.53 -3.83
N HIS A 329 -9.16 -3.28 -3.77
CA HIS A 329 -7.81 -2.91 -3.29
C HIS A 329 -7.53 -3.33 -1.85
N GLY A 330 -6.64 -4.32 -1.68
CA GLY A 330 -6.29 -4.93 -0.39
C GLY A 330 -7.08 -6.20 -0.04
N SER A 331 -7.96 -6.70 -0.92
CA SER A 331 -8.77 -7.89 -0.65
C SER A 331 -7.98 -9.19 -0.55
N GLU A 332 -6.74 -9.21 -1.05
CA GLU A 332 -5.81 -10.32 -0.93
C GLU A 332 -5.19 -10.42 0.47
N VAL A 333 -5.09 -9.30 1.20
CA VAL A 333 -4.40 -9.24 2.49
C VAL A 333 -5.05 -10.16 3.53
N PRO A 334 -6.36 -10.06 3.82
CA PRO A 334 -6.97 -10.95 4.81
C PRO A 334 -6.86 -12.43 4.44
N ILE A 335 -6.81 -12.72 3.13
CA ILE A 335 -6.66 -14.07 2.60
C ILE A 335 -5.23 -14.61 2.84
N ILE A 336 -4.19 -13.82 2.52
CA ILE A 336 -2.78 -14.16 2.75
C ILE A 336 -2.52 -14.36 4.25
N PHE A 337 -3.07 -13.46 5.07
CA PHE A 337 -2.92 -13.48 6.53
C PHE A 337 -3.84 -14.46 7.25
N ASN A 338 -4.84 -14.99 6.56
CA ASN A 338 -5.86 -15.87 7.12
C ASN A 338 -6.65 -15.22 8.27
N THR A 339 -6.89 -13.91 8.19
CA THR A 339 -7.50 -13.06 9.23
C THR A 339 -8.95 -12.69 8.95
N ASP A 340 -9.44 -12.94 7.74
CA ASP A 340 -10.87 -12.85 7.42
C ASP A 340 -11.73 -13.74 8.32
N LYS A 341 -11.20 -14.85 8.82
CA LYS A 341 -11.89 -15.71 9.79
C LYS A 341 -12.10 -15.06 11.18
N ASP A 342 -11.37 -13.97 11.48
CA ASP A 342 -11.53 -13.19 12.72
C ASP A 342 -12.61 -12.12 12.57
N ILE A 343 -13.15 -11.93 11.37
CA ILE A 343 -14.24 -10.99 11.13
C ILE A 343 -15.55 -11.68 11.56
N GLU A 344 -16.21 -11.11 12.57
CA GLU A 344 -17.48 -11.64 13.07
C GLU A 344 -18.62 -11.35 12.08
N ASN A 345 -19.62 -12.25 12.04
CA ASN A 345 -20.86 -12.09 11.28
C ASN A 345 -20.72 -11.99 9.74
N ILE A 346 -19.63 -12.51 9.16
CA ILE A 346 -19.51 -12.65 7.71
C ILE A 346 -19.87 -14.05 7.22
N VAL A 347 -20.04 -14.19 5.89
CA VAL A 347 -20.25 -15.49 5.25
C VAL A 347 -19.03 -16.37 5.52
N ALA A 348 -19.24 -17.66 5.77
CA ALA A 348 -18.12 -18.59 5.94
C ALA A 348 -17.38 -18.80 4.60
N ARG A 349 -16.07 -19.07 4.68
CA ARG A 349 -15.27 -19.38 3.48
C ARG A 349 -15.84 -20.55 2.69
N THR A 350 -15.69 -20.48 1.37
CA THR A 350 -15.85 -21.68 0.54
C THR A 350 -14.62 -22.59 0.65
N GLN A 351 -14.75 -23.84 0.16
CA GLN A 351 -13.62 -24.76 0.12
C GLN A 351 -12.52 -24.24 -0.83
N GLU A 352 -12.94 -23.67 -1.96
CA GLU A 352 -12.05 -23.08 -2.96
C GLU A 352 -11.30 -21.87 -2.41
N GLU A 353 -11.99 -20.99 -1.68
CA GLU A 353 -11.38 -19.85 -1.00
C GLU A 353 -10.32 -20.30 0.01
N THR A 354 -10.62 -21.33 0.81
CA THR A 354 -9.65 -21.89 1.76
C THR A 354 -8.41 -22.44 1.06
N ALA A 355 -8.59 -23.16 -0.06
CA ALA A 355 -7.48 -23.67 -0.86
C ALA A 355 -6.64 -22.53 -1.48
N ILE A 356 -7.29 -21.46 -1.93
CA ILE A 356 -6.62 -20.27 -2.46
C ILE A 356 -5.83 -19.54 -1.36
N ALA A 357 -6.41 -19.37 -0.17
CA ALA A 357 -5.73 -18.76 0.97
C ALA A 357 -4.44 -19.51 1.32
N ASP A 358 -4.50 -20.84 1.41
CA ASP A 358 -3.33 -21.67 1.66
C ASP A 358 -2.31 -21.59 0.53
N TYR A 359 -2.76 -21.56 -0.73
CA TYR A 359 -1.89 -21.44 -1.90
C TYR A 359 -1.14 -20.11 -1.96
N LEU A 360 -1.81 -19.00 -1.64
CA LEU A 360 -1.23 -17.67 -1.59
C LEU A 360 -0.22 -17.54 -0.46
N ARG A 361 -0.61 -17.89 0.77
CA ARG A 361 0.27 -17.79 1.94
C ARG A 361 1.59 -18.54 1.71
N LYS A 362 1.52 -19.76 1.16
CA LYS A 362 2.70 -20.56 0.82
C LYS A 362 3.55 -19.96 -0.29
N ALA A 363 2.96 -19.25 -1.27
CA ALA A 363 3.74 -18.54 -2.27
C ALA A 363 4.55 -17.38 -1.66
N TRP A 364 3.94 -16.59 -0.78
CA TRP A 364 4.64 -15.51 -0.06
C TRP A 364 5.77 -16.06 0.81
N VAL A 365 5.52 -17.16 1.52
CA VAL A 365 6.54 -17.83 2.33
C VAL A 365 7.64 -18.45 1.46
N ALA A 366 7.30 -19.04 0.31
CA ALA A 366 8.30 -19.56 -0.63
C ALA A 366 9.24 -18.45 -1.11
N PHE A 367 8.71 -17.29 -1.47
CA PHE A 367 9.52 -16.12 -1.81
C PHE A 367 10.38 -15.66 -0.63
N ALA A 368 9.81 -15.54 0.58
CA ALA A 368 10.58 -15.11 1.75
C ALA A 368 11.70 -16.09 2.14
N THR A 369 11.48 -17.39 1.91
CA THR A 369 12.42 -18.47 2.24
C THR A 369 13.63 -18.47 1.31
N ASP A 370 13.38 -18.29 0.01
CA ASP A 370 14.39 -18.16 -1.04
C ASP A 370 13.90 -17.12 -2.06
N PRO A 371 14.27 -15.84 -1.90
CA PRO A 371 13.82 -14.79 -2.82
C PRO A 371 14.28 -15.02 -4.27
N GLU A 372 15.38 -15.73 -4.49
CA GLU A 372 15.97 -15.92 -5.82
C GLU A 372 15.23 -17.02 -6.61
N ASN A 373 14.84 -18.12 -5.95
CA ASN A 373 14.28 -19.29 -6.65
C ASN A 373 13.00 -19.86 -6.02
N GLY A 374 12.58 -19.38 -4.86
CA GLY A 374 11.47 -19.95 -4.10
C GLY A 374 10.17 -19.96 -4.89
N LEU A 375 9.84 -18.85 -5.56
CA LEU A 375 8.64 -18.78 -6.42
C LEU A 375 8.75 -19.66 -7.68
N THR A 376 9.93 -19.73 -8.32
CA THR A 376 10.13 -20.63 -9.46
C THR A 376 9.99 -22.09 -9.04
N THR A 377 10.53 -22.47 -7.89
CA THR A 377 10.37 -23.81 -7.29
C THR A 377 8.91 -24.09 -6.93
N TYR A 378 8.19 -23.06 -6.48
CA TYR A 378 6.75 -23.12 -6.22
C TYR A 378 5.90 -23.27 -7.50
N GLY A 379 6.49 -23.06 -8.68
CA GLY A 379 5.84 -23.18 -9.98
C GLY A 379 5.41 -21.86 -10.62
N PHE A 380 5.79 -20.72 -10.05
CA PHE A 380 5.55 -19.40 -10.63
C PHE A 380 6.64 -19.04 -11.66
N PRO A 381 6.28 -18.76 -12.92
CA PRO A 381 7.26 -18.32 -13.90
C PRO A 381 7.74 -16.90 -13.57
N GLN A 382 9.04 -16.66 -13.78
CA GLN A 382 9.54 -15.28 -13.79
C GLN A 382 8.86 -14.49 -14.89
N TYR A 383 8.65 -13.20 -14.64
CA TYR A 383 7.93 -12.29 -15.53
C TYR A 383 8.70 -12.09 -16.85
N ASN A 384 7.99 -12.25 -17.96
CA ASN A 384 8.43 -11.92 -19.30
C ASN A 384 7.23 -11.35 -20.07
N SER A 385 7.33 -10.11 -20.53
CA SER A 385 6.25 -9.40 -21.23
C SER A 385 5.80 -10.05 -22.54
N LEU A 386 6.61 -10.96 -23.10
CA LEU A 386 6.36 -11.66 -24.37
C LEU A 386 5.88 -13.11 -24.21
N GLU A 387 5.81 -13.62 -22.98
CA GLU A 387 5.41 -15.00 -22.68
C GLU A 387 4.23 -15.02 -21.70
N ALA A 388 3.55 -16.17 -21.59
CA ALA A 388 2.45 -16.33 -20.65
C ALA A 388 2.99 -16.46 -19.21
N THR A 389 3.33 -15.33 -18.59
CA THR A 389 3.97 -15.29 -17.27
C THR A 389 3.23 -14.42 -16.26
N LEU A 390 2.19 -13.67 -16.65
CA LEU A 390 1.38 -12.94 -15.69
C LEU A 390 0.51 -13.93 -14.92
N LEU A 391 0.76 -14.07 -13.63
CA LEU A 391 0.01 -14.97 -12.75
C LEU A 391 -1.40 -14.44 -12.49
N GLN A 392 -2.41 -15.27 -12.70
CA GLN A 392 -3.81 -14.99 -12.39
C GLN A 392 -4.20 -15.71 -11.09
N LEU A 393 -3.91 -15.10 -9.96
CA LEU A 393 -4.10 -15.74 -8.65
C LEU A 393 -5.58 -15.74 -8.25
N GLY A 394 -6.11 -16.91 -7.85
CA GLY A 394 -7.52 -17.07 -7.48
C GLY A 394 -8.50 -17.00 -8.67
N TYR A 395 -8.00 -16.95 -9.90
CA TYR A 395 -8.84 -16.84 -11.09
C TYR A 395 -9.72 -18.07 -11.27
N LYS A 396 -11.03 -17.84 -11.49
CA LYS A 396 -12.06 -18.88 -11.61
C LYS A 396 -12.09 -19.85 -10.43
N ASN A 397 -11.79 -19.38 -9.22
CA ASN A 397 -11.77 -20.17 -7.99
C ASN A 397 -10.77 -21.34 -8.04
N GLN A 398 -9.64 -21.17 -8.74
CA GLN A 398 -8.60 -22.19 -8.87
C GLN A 398 -7.30 -21.79 -8.16
N THR A 399 -6.61 -22.78 -7.62
CA THR A 399 -5.21 -22.70 -7.21
C THR A 399 -4.30 -23.05 -8.39
N GLY A 400 -2.99 -22.90 -8.21
CA GLY A 400 -1.99 -23.22 -9.24
C GLY A 400 -1.54 -22.00 -10.07
N PRO A 401 -0.48 -22.15 -10.87
CA PRO A 401 0.10 -21.07 -11.66
C PRO A 401 -0.71 -20.85 -12.95
N GLN A 402 -1.94 -20.38 -12.82
CA GLN A 402 -2.71 -19.90 -13.98
C GLN A 402 -1.99 -18.69 -14.55
N THR A 403 -1.61 -18.73 -15.82
CA THR A 403 -0.78 -17.71 -16.44
C THR A 403 -1.34 -17.26 -17.77
N VAL A 404 -1.08 -16.00 -18.11
CA VAL A 404 -1.50 -15.39 -19.36
C VAL A 404 -0.43 -14.42 -19.86
N LEU A 405 -0.51 -14.07 -21.15
CA LEU A 405 0.30 -12.99 -21.71
C LEU A 405 0.00 -11.68 -20.96
N PRO A 406 1.01 -10.93 -20.50
CA PRO A 406 0.80 -9.63 -19.85
C PRO A 406 -0.02 -8.64 -20.70
N SER A 407 0.14 -8.69 -22.04
CA SER A 407 -0.63 -7.88 -22.98
C SER A 407 -2.14 -8.06 -22.89
N THR A 408 -2.66 -9.17 -22.33
CA THR A 408 -4.09 -9.35 -22.06
C THR A 408 -4.65 -8.28 -21.13
N TYR A 409 -3.85 -7.78 -20.19
CA TYR A 409 -4.27 -6.74 -19.23
C TYR A 409 -3.50 -5.43 -19.38
N ASP A 410 -2.40 -5.41 -20.11
CA ASP A 410 -1.53 -4.23 -20.24
C ASP A 410 -1.71 -3.47 -21.57
N THR A 411 -2.57 -3.96 -22.48
CA THR A 411 -2.77 -3.29 -23.77
C THR A 411 -3.29 -1.88 -23.58
N GLY A 412 -2.56 -0.89 -24.11
CA GLY A 412 -2.88 0.54 -23.97
C GLY A 412 -2.18 1.25 -22.82
N CYS A 413 -1.37 0.54 -22.03
CA CYS A 413 -0.56 1.16 -20.99
C CYS A 413 0.49 2.12 -21.60
N VAL A 414 0.42 3.40 -21.23
CA VAL A 414 1.42 4.44 -21.57
C VAL A 414 2.23 4.85 -20.34
N LEU A 415 3.54 4.58 -20.34
CA LEU A 415 4.41 4.92 -19.21
C LEU A 415 4.47 6.43 -19.02
N GLY A 416 4.30 6.88 -17.77
CA GLY A 416 4.49 8.28 -17.39
C GLY A 416 3.22 9.14 -17.41
N THR A 417 2.02 8.54 -17.44
CA THR A 417 0.76 9.27 -17.28
C THR A 417 0.81 10.15 -16.02
N THR A 418 0.85 11.46 -16.23
CA THR A 418 0.87 12.44 -15.15
C THR A 418 -0.50 12.58 -14.51
N LEU A 419 -0.56 13.13 -13.28
CA LEU A 419 -1.84 13.44 -12.64
C LEU A 419 -2.68 14.43 -13.50
N ALA A 420 -2.03 15.33 -14.23
CA ALA A 420 -2.71 16.25 -15.15
C ALA A 420 -3.31 15.51 -16.36
N GLU A 421 -2.58 14.58 -16.97
CA GLU A 421 -3.09 13.75 -18.07
C GLU A 421 -4.22 12.83 -17.61
N LEU A 422 -4.13 12.32 -16.38
CA LEU A 422 -5.21 11.57 -15.74
C LEU A 422 -6.49 12.40 -15.69
N LEU A 423 -6.42 13.60 -15.09
CA LEU A 423 -7.56 14.50 -14.94
C LEU A 423 -8.16 14.90 -16.29
N LEU A 424 -7.32 15.26 -17.27
CA LEU A 424 -7.78 15.59 -18.63
C LEU A 424 -8.50 14.42 -19.31
N THR A 425 -8.00 13.20 -19.13
CA THR A 425 -8.65 12.02 -19.73
C THR A 425 -9.97 11.70 -19.02
N LEU A 426 -10.04 11.86 -17.70
CA LEU A 426 -11.27 11.71 -16.94
C LEU A 426 -12.36 12.68 -17.42
N GLU A 427 -12.02 13.94 -17.67
CA GLU A 427 -12.95 14.93 -18.24
C GLU A 427 -13.48 14.51 -19.62
N SER A 428 -12.66 13.85 -20.45
CA SER A 428 -13.07 13.36 -21.77
C SER A 428 -13.96 12.10 -21.75
N LEU A 429 -13.98 11.39 -20.60
CA LEU A 429 -14.78 10.18 -20.36
C LEU A 429 -16.07 10.48 -19.56
N ALA A 430 -16.26 11.74 -19.14
CA ALA A 430 -17.49 12.25 -18.52
C ALA A 430 -18.55 12.54 -19.60
#